data_AF-A0A947KDU3-F1
#
_entry.id   AF-A0A947KDU3-F1
#
_cell.length_a   1.000
_cell.length_b   1.000
_cell.length_c   1.000
_cell.angle_alpha   90.00
_cell.angle_beta   90.00
_cell.angle_gamma   90.00
#
_symmetry.space_group_name_H-M   'P 1'
#
loop_
_entity.id
_entity.type
_entity.pdbx_description
1 polymer ?
#
loop_
_entity_poly.entity_id
_entity_poly.type
_entity_poly.pdbx_seq_one_letter_code
_entity_poly.pdbx_strand_id
1 'polypeptide(L)'
;MGDLTELEKVRVMLPHWIEHNNSHVAEFIKWQQTFEGRSETEEAAAKFAEAVQSLEAAGAALTEALASLGGPLEHHGHHHHH
;
A
#
# COMPACT_ATOMS: atom_id res chain seq x y z
N MET A 1 13.85 26.47 -6.42
CA MET A 1 13.38 25.30 -5.66
C MET A 1 14.54 24.33 -5.53
N GLY A 2 14.87 23.88 -4.32
CA GLY A 2 15.80 22.76 -4.14
C GLY A 2 15.06 21.46 -4.39
N ASP A 3 15.69 20.51 -5.08
CA ASP A 3 15.22 19.13 -5.16
C ASP A 3 14.98 18.55 -3.76
N LEU A 4 13.92 17.76 -3.61
CA LEU A 4 13.72 16.94 -2.41
C LEU A 4 14.93 16.03 -2.22
N THR A 5 15.39 15.88 -0.98
CA THR A 5 16.34 14.83 -0.62
C THR A 5 15.71 13.45 -0.86
N GLU A 6 16.54 12.43 -1.06
CA GLU A 6 16.07 11.04 -1.21
C GLU A 6 15.18 10.61 -0.03
N LEU A 7 15.51 11.07 1.19
CA LEU A 7 14.72 10.84 2.39
C LEU A 7 13.31 11.46 2.27
N GLU A 8 13.23 12.72 1.83
CA GLU A 8 11.95 13.41 1.67
C GLU A 8 11.10 12.79 0.56
N LYS A 9 11.72 12.40 -0.56
CA LYS A 9 11.05 11.67 -1.64
C LYS A 9 10.41 10.38 -1.12
N VAL A 10 11.16 9.56 -0.37
CA VAL A 10 10.64 8.30 0.17
C VAL A 10 9.49 8.54 1.16
N ARG A 11 9.57 9.57 2.01
CA ARG A 11 8.49 9.92 2.95
C ARG A 11 7.22 10.41 2.25
N VAL A 12 7.33 10.99 1.06
CA VAL A 12 6.18 11.32 0.20
C VAL A 12 5.61 10.07 -0.48
N MET A 13 6.47 9.18 -0.97
CA MET A 13 6.04 8.00 -1.73
C MET A 13 5.42 6.91 -0.86
N LEU A 14 5.90 6.69 0.36
CA LEU A 14 5.44 5.63 1.26
C LEU A 14 3.92 5.65 1.50
N PRO A 15 3.28 6.79 1.86
CA PRO A 15 1.83 6.87 1.96
C PRO A 15 1.09 6.42 0.70
N HIS A 16 1.57 6.82 -0.49
CA HIS A 16 0.96 6.44 -1.76
C HIS A 16 1.10 4.94 -2.05
N TRP A 17 2.24 4.34 -1.73
CA TRP A 17 2.42 2.89 -1.87
C TRP A 17 1.55 2.09 -0.90
N ILE A 18 1.42 2.55 0.35
CA ILE A 18 0.52 1.94 1.34
C ILE A 18 -0.94 2.00 0.86
N GLU A 19 -1.38 3.15 0.35
CA GLU A 19 -2.72 3.30 -0.21
C GLU A 19 -2.94 2.36 -1.41
N HIS A 20 -1.99 2.31 -2.34
CA HIS A 20 -2.06 1.43 -3.50
C HIS A 20 -2.10 -0.06 -3.10
N ASN A 21 -1.31 -0.44 -2.09
CA ASN A 21 -1.29 -1.78 -1.53
C ASN A 21 -2.66 -2.18 -0.96
N ASN A 22 -3.31 -1.27 -0.22
CA ASN A 22 -4.66 -1.50 0.31
C ASN A 22 -5.71 -1.67 -0.81
N SER A 23 -5.56 -0.94 -1.93
CA SER A 23 -6.41 -1.12 -3.11
C SER A 23 -6.25 -2.52 -3.73
N HIS A 24 -5.03 -3.05 -3.78
CA HIS A 24 -4.79 -4.42 -4.26
C HIS A 24 -5.37 -5.46 -3.32
N VAL A 25 -5.20 -5.29 -2.00
CA VAL A 25 -5.80 -6.17 -0.99
C VAL A 25 -7.31 -6.26 -1.18
N ALA A 26 -8.00 -5.13 -1.33
CA ALA A 26 -9.45 -5.11 -1.53
C ALA A 26 -9.90 -5.87 -2.79
N GLU A 27 -9.19 -5.70 -3.91
CA GLU A 27 -9.50 -6.40 -5.15
C GLU A 27 -9.19 -7.91 -5.04
N PHE A 28 -8.11 -8.29 -4.34
CA PHE A 28 -7.75 -9.69 -4.14
C PHE A 28 -8.76 -10.42 -3.26
N ILE A 29 -9.25 -9.77 -2.20
CA ILE A 29 -10.33 -10.32 -1.35
C ILE A 29 -11.60 -10.57 -2.17
N LYS A 30 -11.98 -9.63 -3.03
CA LYS A 30 -13.15 -9.80 -3.92
C LYS A 30 -13.01 -11.01 -4.84
N TRP A 31 -11.82 -11.25 -5.40
CA TRP A 31 -11.59 -12.43 -6.24
C TRP A 31 -11.53 -13.73 -5.44
N GLN A 32 -10.89 -13.73 -4.26
CA GLN A 32 -10.95 -14.84 -3.32
C GLN A 32 -12.40 -15.26 -3.06
N GLN A 33 -13.26 -14.30 -2.67
CA GLN A 33 -14.68 -14.54 -2.38
C GLN A 33 -15.47 -15.03 -3.60
N THR A 34 -15.10 -14.58 -4.80
CA THR A 34 -15.73 -15.01 -6.06
C THR A 34 -15.45 -16.50 -6.35
N PHE A 35 -14.26 -16.97 -5.98
CA PHE A 35 -13.78 -18.33 -6.22
C PHE A 35 -14.05 -19.30 -5.06
N GLU A 36 -14.34 -18.77 -3.87
CA GLU A 36 -14.64 -19.56 -2.68
C GLU A 36 -15.85 -20.49 -2.90
N GLY A 37 -15.76 -21.72 -2.39
CA GLY A 37 -16.82 -22.72 -2.48
C GLY A 37 -16.98 -23.42 -3.84
N ARG A 38 -16.10 -23.15 -4.82
CA ARG A 38 -16.07 -23.85 -6.11
C ARG A 38 -14.85 -24.77 -6.20
N SER A 39 -15.06 -26.07 -6.39
CA SER A 39 -13.98 -27.05 -6.45
C SER A 39 -12.96 -26.79 -7.57
N GLU A 40 -13.38 -26.18 -8.68
CA GLU A 40 -12.49 -25.86 -9.82
C GLU A 40 -11.56 -24.66 -9.56
N THR A 41 -11.88 -23.80 -8.58
CA THR A 41 -11.12 -22.58 -8.28
C THR A 41 -10.61 -22.52 -6.82
N GLU A 42 -10.69 -23.62 -6.08
CA GLU A 42 -10.28 -23.69 -4.67
C GLU A 42 -8.80 -23.31 -4.49
N GLU A 43 -7.91 -23.82 -5.34
CA GLU A 43 -6.49 -23.48 -5.30
C GLU A 43 -6.25 -21.99 -5.59
N ALA A 44 -6.98 -21.43 -6.56
CA ALA A 44 -6.87 -20.00 -6.88
C ALA A 44 -7.33 -19.14 -5.70
N ALA A 45 -8.45 -19.49 -5.05
CA ALA A 45 -8.94 -18.80 -3.86
C ALA A 45 -7.90 -18.82 -2.73
N ALA A 46 -7.25 -19.96 -2.49
CA ALA A 46 -6.16 -20.07 -1.52
C ALA A 46 -4.98 -19.15 -1.87
N LYS A 47 -4.61 -19.06 -3.16
CA LYS A 47 -3.52 -18.16 -3.61
C LYS A 47 -3.87 -16.68 -3.48
N PHE A 48 -5.12 -16.29 -3.69
CA PHE A 48 -5.54 -14.92 -3.37
C PHE A 48 -5.45 -14.63 -1.87
N ALA A 49 -5.83 -15.57 -1.00
CA ALA A 49 -5.70 -15.41 0.43
C ALA A 49 -4.23 -15.32 0.90
N GLU A 50 -3.31 -16.08 0.29
CA GLU A 50 -1.86 -15.95 0.52
C GLU A 50 -1.33 -14.57 0.07
N ALA A 51 -1.80 -14.08 -1.09
CA ALA A 51 -1.40 -12.79 -1.63
C ALA A 51 -1.89 -11.63 -0.74
N VAL A 52 -3.12 -11.69 -0.24
CA VAL A 52 -3.67 -10.71 0.72
C VAL A 52 -2.78 -10.61 1.95
N GLN A 53 -2.47 -11.74 2.59
CA GLN A 53 -1.61 -11.75 3.78
C GLN A 53 -0.22 -11.17 3.50
N SER A 54 0.35 -11.47 2.33
CA SER A 54 1.66 -10.94 1.93
C SER A 54 1.64 -9.43 1.73
N LEU A 55 0.59 -8.90 1.11
CA LEU A 55 0.41 -7.47 0.92
C LEU A 55 0.13 -6.76 2.25
N GLU A 56 -0.69 -7.31 3.14
CA GLU A 56 -0.92 -6.74 4.47
C GLU A 56 0.38 -6.66 5.29
N ALA A 57 1.19 -7.73 5.27
CA ALA A 57 2.50 -7.73 5.92
C ALA A 57 3.45 -6.68 5.31
N ALA A 58 3.46 -6.53 3.98
CA ALA A 58 4.23 -5.49 3.32
C ALA A 58 3.74 -4.09 3.72
N GLY A 59 2.43 -3.86 3.79
CA GLY A 59 1.83 -2.59 4.21
C GLY A 59 2.19 -2.21 5.64
N ALA A 60 2.20 -3.18 6.56
CA ALA A 60 2.66 -2.99 7.94
C ALA A 60 4.14 -2.58 7.97
N ALA A 61 5.01 -3.32 7.27
CA ALA A 61 6.44 -3.01 7.19
C ALA A 61 6.71 -1.61 6.60
N LEU A 62 5.96 -1.21 5.56
CA LEU A 62 6.07 0.14 4.97
C LEU A 62 5.59 1.23 5.94
N THR A 63 4.57 0.95 6.75
CA THR A 63 4.09 1.86 7.79
C THR A 63 5.14 2.04 8.89
N GLU A 64 5.78 0.96 9.33
CA GLU A 64 6.89 1.01 10.30
C GLU A 64 8.12 1.74 9.74
N ALA A 65 8.44 1.52 8.46
CA ALA A 65 9.49 2.25 7.77
C ALA A 65 9.19 3.75 7.74
N LEU A 66 7.96 4.14 7.39
CA LEU A 66 7.54 5.55 7.40
C LEU A 66 7.66 6.17 8.79
N ALA A 67 7.23 5.47 9.84
CA ALA A 67 7.37 5.93 11.23
C ALA A 67 8.86 6.11 11.60
N SER A 68 9.71 5.15 11.25
CA SER A 68 11.16 5.20 11.51
C SER A 68 11.86 6.36 10.78
N LEU A 69 11.32 6.79 9.64
CA LEU A 69 11.81 7.93 8.85
C LEU A 69 11.25 9.29 9.32
N GLY A 70 10.49 9.32 10.43
CA GLY A 70 9.92 10.55 10.99
C GLY A 70 8.51 10.88 10.49
N GLY A 71 7.79 9.90 9.96
CA GLY A 71 6.40 10.02 9.54
C GLY A 71 6.20 10.71 8.18
N PRO A 72 4.95 10.84 7.71
CA PRO A 72 4.62 11.57 6.49
C PRO A 72 5.16 13.00 6.54
N LEU A 73 5.61 13.52 5.40
CA LEU A 73 5.84 14.96 5.28
C LEU A 73 4.48 15.66 5.23
N GLU A 74 4.26 16.62 6.13
CA GLU A 74 3.11 17.52 6.00
C GLU A 74 3.21 18.19 4.64
N HIS A 75 2.12 18.17 3.88
CA HIS A 75 2.06 18.81 2.57
C HIS A 75 2.31 20.31 2.78
N HIS A 76 3.55 20.77 2.59
CA HIS A 76 3.85 22.19 2.55
C HIS A 76 3.10 22.76 1.35
N GLY A 77 1.90 23.26 1.63
CA GLY A 77 1.01 23.85 0.64
C GLY A 77 1.79 24.88 -0.15
N HIS A 78 1.91 24.65 -1.45
CA HIS A 78 2.32 25.67 -2.38
C HIS A 78 1.24 26.75 -2.35
N HIS A 79 1.45 27.77 -1.51
CA HIS A 79 0.71 29.03 -1.58
C HIS A 79 1.02 29.68 -2.93
N HIS A 80 0.20 29.41 -3.93
CA HIS A 80 0.10 30.23 -5.14
C HIS A 80 -0.52 31.56 -4.74
N HIS A 81 0.33 32.56 -4.49
CA HIS A 81 -0.12 33.94 -4.39
C HIS A 81 -0.39 34.45 -5.81
N HIS A 82 -1.63 34.89 -6.05
CA HIS A 82 -2.04 35.66 -7.23
C HIS A 82 -1.33 37.02 -7.27
#